data_AF-A0A957Y1T2-F1
#
_entry.id   AF-A0A957Y1T2-F1
#
_cell.length_a   1.000
_cell.length_b   1.000
_cell.length_c   1.000
_cell.angle_alpha   90.00
_cell.angle_beta   90.00
_cell.angle_gamma   90.00
#
_symmetry.space_group_name_H-M   'P 1'
#
loop_
_entity.id
_entity.type
_entity.pdbx_description
1 polymer ?
#
loop_
_entity_poly.entity_id
_entity_poly.type
_entity_poly.pdbx_seq_one_letter_code
_entity_poly.pdbx_strand_id
1 'polypeptide(L)'
;MPVVTANELKTRGVSDIERLLQDAQEVVISVRGKPRFVVMDIALYDFLRECEVVAAWAQTRDDLAAGRFTREGANAHMARIEGELADGL
;
A
#
# COMPACT_ATOMS: atom_id res chain seq x y z
N MET A 1 -14.98 11.45 1.23
CA MET A 1 -13.91 11.19 2.20
C MET A 1 -13.81 12.38 3.15
N PRO A 2 -14.41 12.30 4.35
CA PRO A 2 -14.32 13.35 5.36
C PRO A 2 -12.88 13.69 5.73
N VAL A 3 -12.66 14.93 6.17
CA VAL A 3 -11.36 15.42 6.62
C VAL A 3 -11.47 15.84 8.08
N VAL A 4 -10.56 15.34 8.91
CA VAL A 4 -10.35 15.84 10.27
C VAL A 4 -9.00 16.54 10.34
N THR A 5 -8.93 17.71 10.94
CA THR A 5 -7.65 18.36 11.18
C THR A 5 -6.94 17.71 12.37
N ALA A 6 -5.60 17.72 12.36
CA ALA A 6 -4.82 17.24 13.49
C ALA A 6 -5.13 17.99 14.81
N ASN A 7 -5.67 19.21 14.74
CA ASN A 7 -6.10 19.93 15.93
C ASN A 7 -7.44 19.40 16.47
N GLU A 8 -8.41 19.16 15.60
CA GLU A 8 -9.69 18.55 15.98
C GLU A 8 -9.47 17.15 16.58
N LEU A 9 -8.60 16.35 15.97
CA LEU A 9 -8.25 15.03 16.46
C LEU A 9 -7.61 15.08 17.85
N LYS A 10 -6.76 16.07 18.13
CA LYS A 10 -6.19 16.28 19.48
C LYS A 10 -7.26 16.60 20.52
N THR A 11 -8.30 17.34 20.13
CA THR A 11 -9.35 17.78 21.04
C THR A 11 -10.45 16.75 21.26
N ARG A 12 -10.83 16.00 20.22
CA ARG A 12 -11.96 15.08 20.24
C ARG A 12 -11.54 13.61 20.36
N GLY A 13 -10.27 13.30 20.08
CA GLY A 13 -9.73 11.95 20.18
C GLY A 13 -10.30 11.01 19.12
N VAL A 14 -10.19 9.70 19.39
CA VAL A 14 -10.57 8.62 18.46
C VAL A 14 -12.07 8.57 18.16
N SER A 15 -12.92 9.05 19.08
CA SER A 15 -14.38 9.01 18.90
C SER A 15 -14.86 9.82 17.69
N ASP A 16 -14.12 10.87 17.29
CA ASP A 16 -14.42 11.64 16.10
C ASP A 16 -14.10 10.83 14.82
N ILE A 17 -13.08 9.98 14.85
CA ILE A 17 -12.77 9.05 13.77
C ILE A 17 -13.86 7.98 13.69
N GLU A 18 -14.22 7.35 14.81
CA GLU A 18 -15.26 6.32 14.87
C GLU A 18 -16.58 6.82 14.28
N ARG A 19 -17.01 8.03 14.68
CA ARG A 19 -18.21 8.68 14.14
C ARG A 19 -18.11 8.93 12.64
N LEU A 20 -16.96 9.40 12.14
CA LEU A 20 -16.79 9.68 10.71
C LEU A 20 -16.75 8.39 9.88
N LEU A 21 -16.23 7.28 10.44
CA LEU A 21 -16.18 5.98 9.77
C LEU A 21 -17.54 5.24 9.74
N GLN A 22 -18.53 5.68 10.51
CA GLN A 22 -19.89 5.12 10.41
C GLN A 22 -20.52 5.36 9.03
N ASP A 23 -20.23 6.53 8.42
CA ASP A 23 -20.83 6.97 7.16
C ASP A 23 -19.81 6.99 6.00
N ALA A 24 -18.54 6.66 6.26
CA ALA A 24 -17.48 6.71 5.27
C ALA A 24 -16.47 5.58 5.47
N GLN A 25 -15.94 5.07 4.36
CA GLN A 25 -14.91 4.03 4.36
C GLN A 25 -13.55 4.52 4.87
N GLU A 26 -13.26 5.81 4.68
CA GLU A 26 -11.95 6.41 4.98
C GLU A 26 -12.11 7.85 5.47
N VAL A 27 -11.19 8.29 6.33
CA VAL A 27 -11.07 9.65 6.85
C VAL A 27 -9.66 10.17 6.58
N VAL A 28 -9.55 11.38 6.03
CA VAL A 28 -8.25 12.06 5.88
C VAL A 28 -7.92 12.84 7.14
N ILE A 29 -6.72 12.65 7.67
CA ILE A 29 -6.14 13.54 8.67
C ILE A 29 -5.29 14.58 7.96
N SER A 30 -5.63 15.85 8.15
CA SER A 30 -4.86 16.98 7.61
C SER A 30 -3.96 17.64 8.66
N VAL A 31 -2.76 18.05 8.25
CA VAL A 31 -1.80 18.80 9.07
C VAL A 31 -1.49 20.12 8.36
N ARG A 32 -1.73 21.25 9.04
CA ARG A 32 -1.56 22.60 8.45
C ARG A 32 -2.28 22.77 7.10
N GLY A 33 -3.51 22.25 7.02
CA GLY A 33 -4.36 22.31 5.83
C GLY A 33 -4.01 21.34 4.71
N LYS A 34 -3.00 20.48 4.89
CA LYS A 34 -2.59 19.49 3.88
C LYS A 34 -2.97 18.07 4.30
N PRO A 35 -3.59 17.25 3.43
CA PRO A 35 -3.76 15.82 3.66
C PRO A 35 -2.42 15.18 4.01
N ARG A 36 -2.37 14.38 5.09
CA ARG A 36 -1.14 13.71 5.52
C ARG A 36 -1.32 12.24 5.83
N PHE A 37 -2.47 11.85 6.37
CA PHE A 37 -2.77 10.45 6.68
C PHE A 37 -4.19 10.12 6.23
N VAL A 38 -4.44 8.83 6.02
CA VAL A 38 -5.78 8.25 5.84
C VAL A 38 -5.98 7.22 6.94
N VAL A 39 -7.16 7.21 7.55
CA VAL A 39 -7.59 6.22 8.54
C VAL A 39 -8.81 5.51 7.98
N MET A 40 -8.88 4.20 8.18
CA MET A 40 -9.94 3.32 7.73
C MET A 40 -10.10 2.16 8.73
N ASP A 41 -11.19 1.42 8.62
CA ASP A 41 -11.36 0.18 9.37
C ASP A 41 -10.35 -0.89 8.95
N ILE A 42 -9.92 -1.71 9.90
CA ILE A 42 -8.95 -2.79 9.64
C ILE A 42 -9.44 -3.76 8.57
N ALA A 43 -10.75 -4.02 8.52
CA ALA A 43 -11.33 -4.89 7.50
C ALA A 43 -11.18 -4.33 6.08
N LEU A 44 -11.31 -3.01 5.91
CA LEU A 44 -11.10 -2.37 4.61
C LEU A 44 -9.60 -2.38 4.25
N TYR A 45 -8.74 -2.10 5.23
CA TYR A 45 -7.29 -2.18 5.03
C TYR A 45 -6.85 -3.57 4.57
N ASP A 46 -7.32 -4.63 5.23
CA ASP A 46 -7.00 -6.01 4.88
C ASP A 46 -7.52 -6.37 3.47
N PHE A 47 -8.74 -5.96 3.13
CA PHE A 47 -9.29 -6.14 1.79
C PHE A 47 -8.42 -5.47 0.70
N LEU A 48 -7.99 -4.23 0.92
CA LEU A 48 -7.13 -3.52 -0.03
C LEU A 48 -5.76 -4.20 -0.16
N ARG A 49 -5.19 -4.66 0.96
CA ARG A 49 -3.94 -5.42 0.95
C ARG A 49 -4.06 -6.73 0.19
N GLU A 50 -5.16 -7.46 0.34
CA GLU A 50 -5.43 -8.66 -0.47
C GLU A 50 -5.54 -8.31 -1.96
N CYS A 51 -6.19 -7.19 -2.30
CA CYS A 51 -6.27 -6.73 -3.69
C CYS A 51 -4.88 -6.46 -4.30
N GLU A 52 -3.93 -5.90 -3.55
CA GLU A 52 -2.55 -5.72 -4.02
C GLU A 52 -1.87 -7.04 -4.36
N VAL A 53 -2.08 -8.08 -3.54
CA VAL A 53 -1.55 -9.44 -3.80
C VAL A 53 -2.18 -10.03 -5.06
N VAL A 54 -3.49 -9.87 -5.25
CA VAL A 54 -4.19 -10.34 -6.45
C VAL A 54 -3.67 -9.61 -7.70
N ALA A 55 -3.41 -8.31 -7.61
CA ALA A 55 -2.83 -7.54 -8.71
C ALA A 55 -1.41 -8.01 -9.07
N ALA A 56 -0.55 -8.23 -8.06
CA ALA A 56 0.80 -8.77 -8.28
C ALA A 56 0.76 -10.17 -8.91
N TRP A 57 -0.20 -11.00 -8.50
CA TRP A 57 -0.42 -12.32 -9.09
C TRP A 57 -0.86 -12.24 -10.55
N ALA A 58 -1.82 -11.37 -10.88
CA ALA A 58 -2.26 -11.14 -12.25
C ALA A 58 -1.11 -10.66 -13.13
N GLN A 59 -0.33 -9.68 -12.66
CA GLN A 59 0.87 -9.20 -13.35
C GLN A 59 1.87 -10.32 -13.63
N THR A 60 2.14 -11.17 -12.63
CA THR A 60 3.05 -12.32 -12.79
C THR A 60 2.55 -13.29 -13.85
N ARG A 61 1.24 -13.57 -13.90
CA ARG A 61 0.65 -14.43 -14.93
C ARG A 61 0.81 -13.83 -16.33
N ASP A 62 0.63 -12.52 -16.46
CA ASP A 62 0.82 -11.82 -17.72
C ASP A 62 2.29 -11.82 -18.15
N ASP A 63 3.22 -11.68 -17.19
CA ASP A 63 4.67 -11.79 -17.45
C ASP A 63 5.05 -13.19 -17.94
N LEU A 64 4.49 -14.24 -17.33
CA LEU A 64 4.69 -15.62 -17.79
C LEU A 64 4.14 -15.83 -19.20
N ALA A 65 2.93 -15.36 -19.48
CA ALA A 65 2.31 -15.49 -20.81
C ALA A 65 3.08 -14.72 -21.89
N ALA A 66 3.66 -13.57 -21.54
CA ALA A 66 4.46 -12.75 -22.43
C ALA A 66 5.94 -13.15 -22.51
N GLY A 67 6.37 -14.19 -21.77
CA GLY A 67 7.77 -14.61 -21.74
C GLY A 67 8.72 -13.63 -21.04
N ARG A 68 8.20 -12.73 -20.20
CA ARG A 68 8.99 -11.76 -19.41
C ARG A 68 9.56 -12.40 -18.14
N PHE A 69 10.31 -13.48 -18.30
CA PHE A 69 10.97 -14.18 -17.21
C PHE A 69 12.26 -14.84 -17.69
N THR A 70 13.19 -15.07 -16.75
CA THR A 70 14.44 -15.80 -17.00
C THR A 70 14.38 -17.14 -16.29
N ARG A 71 14.73 -18.22 -16.99
CA ARG A 71 14.91 -19.55 -16.39
C ARG A 71 16.39 -19.81 -16.18
N GLU A 72 16.79 -19.87 -14.91
CA GLU A 72 18.19 -20.05 -14.51
C GLU A 72 18.29 -20.90 -13.24
N GLY A 73 19.45 -21.50 -13.00
CA GLY A 73 19.73 -22.20 -11.75
C GLY A 73 20.10 -21.22 -10.63
N ALA A 74 20.02 -21.66 -9.37
CA ALA A 74 20.27 -20.80 -8.20
C ALA A 74 21.64 -20.08 -8.25
N ASN A 75 22.72 -20.77 -8.61
CA ASN A 75 24.05 -20.15 -8.69
C ASN A 75 24.15 -19.07 -9.78
N ALA A 76 23.52 -19.30 -10.94
CA ALA A 76 23.49 -18.34 -12.03
C ALA A 76 22.65 -17.10 -11.66
N HIS A 77 21.52 -17.32 -10.97
CA HIS A 77 20.69 -16.27 -10.42
C HIS A 77 21.46 -15.36 -9.45
N MET A 78 22.19 -15.97 -8.50
CA MET A 78 23.00 -15.22 -7.53
C MET A 78 24.07 -14.39 -8.23
N ALA A 79 24.80 -14.98 -9.18
CA ALA A 79 25.83 -14.25 -9.94
C ALA A 79 25.24 -13.08 -10.74
N ARG A 80 24.04 -13.25 -11.33
CA ARG A 80 23.34 -12.16 -12.04
C ARG A 80 22.95 -11.03 -11.11
N ILE A 81 22.33 -11.35 -9.97
CA ILE A 81 21.93 -10.34 -8.98
C ILE A 81 23.15 -9.62 -8.38
N GLU A 82 24.23 -10.34 -8.08
CA GLU A 82 25.50 -9.74 -7.62
C GLU A 82 26.09 -8.80 -8.67
N GLY A 83 26.02 -9.17 -9.95
CA GLY A 83 26.39 -8.29 -11.07
C GLY A 83 25.50 -7.04 -11.14
N GLU A 84 24.18 -7.19 -11.10
CA GLU A 84 23.22 -6.07 -11.12
C GLU A 84 23.40 -5.11 -9.93
N LEU A 85 23.75 -5.63 -8.74
CA LEU A 85 24.09 -4.82 -7.56
C LEU A 85 25.41 -4.07 -7.72
N ALA A 86 26.40 -4.69 -8.36
CA ALA A 86 27.70 -4.07 -8.63
C ALA A 86 27.63 -3.04 -9.76
N ASP A 87 26.73 -3.23 -10.72
CA ASP A 87 26.47 -2.35 -11.86
C ASP A 87 25.42 -1.25 -11.54
N GLY A 88 24.70 -1.40 -10.42
CA GLY A 88 23.48 -0.65 -10.08
C GLY A 88 23.48 0.02 -8.70
N LEU A 89 24.68 0.20 -8.14
CA LEU A 89 25.08 1.45 -7.47
C LEU A 89 25.93 2.27 -8.44
#